data_AF-A0A6B2G4N2-F1
#
_entry.id   AF-A0A6B2G4N2-F1
#
_cell.length_a   1.000
_cell.length_b   1.000
_cell.length_c   1.000
_cell.angle_alpha   90.00
_cell.angle_beta   90.00
_cell.angle_gamma   90.00
#
_symmetry.space_group_name_H-M   'P 1'
#
loop_
_entity.id
_entity.type
_entity.pdbx_description
1 polymer ?
#
loop_
_entity_poly.entity_id
_entity_poly.type
_entity_poly.pdbx_seq_one_letter_code
_entity_poly.pdbx_strand_id
1 'polypeptide(L)'
;SLFVPTKKFVENKIRDVTTLSSAYYRLVRKLLRHMGIPCITGNGEAECCASLFVFNNVADAVISNDYDALAFGSKYVLREMGNLMNDSCIIEEISLDELLSNLKIDHNQVYCKFQYLLLAH
;
A
#
# COMPACT_ATOMS: atom_id res chain seq x y z
N SER A 1 21.22 -21.00 43.94
CA SER A 1 20.29 -20.80 42.81
C SER A 1 20.16 -19.30 42.57
N LEU A 2 21.02 -18.73 41.73
CA LEU A 2 20.93 -17.33 41.34
C LEU A 2 20.29 -17.25 39.95
N PHE A 3 19.19 -16.52 39.92
CA PHE A 3 18.48 -16.07 38.73
C PHE A 3 19.41 -15.20 37.87
N VAL A 4 19.69 -15.62 36.63
CA VAL A 4 20.39 -14.80 35.63
C VAL A 4 19.35 -14.38 34.59
N PRO A 5 18.96 -13.10 34.50
CA PRO A 5 18.05 -12.64 33.47
C PRO A 5 18.81 -12.64 32.13
N THR A 6 18.38 -13.49 31.20
CA THR A 6 18.84 -13.45 29.81
C THR A 6 18.39 -12.14 29.18
N LYS A 7 19.36 -11.36 28.71
CA LYS A 7 19.16 -10.11 27.97
C LYS A 7 18.15 -10.35 26.84
N LYS A 8 16.99 -9.68 26.92
CA LYS A 8 16.15 -9.39 25.76
C LYS A 8 17.05 -8.73 24.72
N PHE A 9 17.41 -9.47 23.67
CA PHE A 9 17.93 -8.89 22.45
C PHE A 9 16.78 -8.13 21.81
N VAL A 10 16.80 -6.82 21.97
CA VAL A 10 16.04 -5.89 21.14
C VAL A 10 16.72 -5.93 19.78
N GLU A 11 16.18 -6.73 18.85
CA GLU A 11 16.59 -6.67 17.45
C GLU A 11 16.14 -5.33 16.89
N ASN A 12 17.09 -4.40 16.78
CA ASN A 12 16.97 -3.26 15.88
C ASN A 12 16.87 -3.82 14.45
N LYS A 13 15.65 -3.89 13.92
CA LYS A 13 15.37 -4.22 12.52
C LYS A 13 15.90 -3.09 11.63
N ILE A 14 17.18 -3.17 11.30
CA ILE A 14 17.77 -2.40 10.21
C ILE A 14 17.03 -2.86 8.94
N ARG A 15 16.27 -1.95 8.31
CA ARG A 15 15.60 -2.24 7.04
C ARG A 15 16.68 -2.35 5.98
N ASP A 16 17.13 -3.56 5.67
CA ASP A 16 17.97 -3.78 4.49
C ASP A 16 17.16 -3.37 3.25
N VAL A 17 17.57 -2.26 2.62
CA VAL A 17 16.97 -1.79 1.36
C VAL A 17 17.33 -2.79 0.28
N THR A 18 16.44 -3.74 0.04
CA THR A 18 16.62 -4.76 -0.99
C THR A 18 16.00 -4.25 -2.29
N THR A 19 16.82 -3.79 -3.22
CA THR A 19 16.34 -3.33 -4.53
C THR A 19 15.92 -4.51 -5.39
N LEU A 20 14.67 -4.52 -5.87
CA LEU A 20 14.17 -5.54 -6.78
C LEU A 20 14.81 -5.39 -8.17
N SER A 21 15.41 -6.48 -8.67
CA SER A 21 15.94 -6.50 -10.04
C SER A 21 14.81 -6.53 -11.07
N SER A 22 15.04 -5.83 -12.20
CA SER A 22 14.14 -5.82 -13.37
C SER A 22 13.81 -7.23 -13.91
N ALA A 23 14.69 -8.20 -13.69
CA ALA A 23 14.46 -9.59 -14.06
C ALA A 23 13.28 -10.22 -13.30
N TYR A 24 13.11 -9.90 -12.00
CA TYR A 24 12.02 -10.44 -11.18
C TYR A 24 10.65 -9.93 -11.66
N TYR A 25 10.54 -8.64 -11.97
CA TYR A 25 9.31 -8.07 -12.53
C TYR A 25 8.87 -8.78 -13.81
N ARG A 26 9.83 -9.09 -14.70
CA ARG A 26 9.54 -9.81 -15.94
C ARG A 26 9.08 -11.25 -15.69
N LEU A 27 9.65 -11.93 -14.70
CA LEU A 27 9.25 -13.30 -14.33
C LEU A 27 7.85 -13.32 -13.73
N VAL A 28 7.57 -12.46 -12.75
CA VAL A 28 6.24 -12.36 -12.11
C VAL A 28 5.18 -12.00 -13.15
N ARG A 29 5.45 -11.04 -14.03
CA ARG A 29 4.52 -10.68 -15.11
C ARG A 29 4.22 -11.85 -16.05
N LYS A 30 5.23 -12.66 -16.40
CA LYS A 30 5.01 -13.87 -17.23
C LYS A 30 4.14 -14.87 -16.50
N LEU A 31 4.42 -15.12 -15.21
CA LEU A 31 3.63 -16.04 -14.39
C LEU A 31 2.15 -15.62 -14.32
N LEU A 32 1.88 -14.36 -13.97
CA LEU A 32 0.52 -13.83 -13.88
C LEU A 32 -0.24 -13.95 -15.21
N ARG A 33 0.43 -13.67 -16.34
CA ARG A 33 -0.14 -13.87 -17.68
C ARG A 33 -0.48 -15.33 -17.97
N HIS A 34 0.37 -16.27 -17.56
CA HIS A 34 0.07 -17.71 -17.70
C HIS A 34 -1.10 -18.15 -16.81
N MET A 35 -1.34 -17.47 -15.69
CA MET A 35 -2.50 -17.69 -14.83
C MET A 35 -3.78 -17.00 -15.34
N GLY A 36 -3.73 -16.28 -16.47
CA GLY A 36 -4.85 -15.52 -17.01
C GLY A 36 -5.14 -14.21 -16.27
N ILE A 37 -4.24 -13.76 -15.39
CA ILE A 37 -4.40 -12.53 -14.62
C ILE A 37 -3.87 -11.35 -15.46
N PRO A 38 -4.69 -10.32 -15.71
CA PRO A 38 -4.25 -9.15 -16.46
C PRO A 38 -3.20 -8.36 -15.68
N CYS A 39 -2.15 -7.90 -16.35
CA CYS A 39 -1.16 -6.98 -15.79
C CYS A 39 -1.11 -5.71 -16.62
N ILE A 40 -1.45 -4.59 -16.00
CA ILE A 40 -1.42 -3.26 -16.63
C ILE A 40 -0.11 -2.58 -16.22
N THR A 41 0.49 -1.82 -17.16
CA THR A 41 1.64 -0.97 -16.86
C THR A 41 1.23 0.47 -17.11
N GLY A 42 1.06 1.22 -16.03
CA GLY A 42 0.80 2.66 -16.10
C GLY A 42 2.10 3.47 -16.24
N ASN A 43 1.94 4.74 -16.58
CA ASN A 43 3.02 5.72 -16.45
C ASN A 43 3.03 6.21 -15.01
N GLY A 44 4.22 6.30 -14.38
CA GLY A 44 4.36 6.75 -13.00
C GLY A 44 4.09 5.63 -11.98
N GLU A 45 3.48 5.98 -10.86
CA GLU A 45 3.26 5.07 -9.73
C GLU A 45 2.08 4.11 -9.97
N ALA A 46 2.25 2.88 -9.49
CA ALA A 46 1.23 1.84 -9.62
C ALA A 46 -0.08 2.22 -8.89
N GLU A 47 0.01 2.87 -7.73
CA GLU A 47 -1.14 3.28 -6.92
C GLU A 47 -1.95 4.38 -7.59
N CYS A 48 -1.29 5.34 -8.25
CA CYS A 48 -1.95 6.37 -9.04
C CYS A 48 -2.76 5.73 -10.18
N CYS A 49 -2.16 4.78 -10.90
CA CYS A 49 -2.85 4.05 -11.96
C CYS A 49 -4.03 3.22 -11.42
N ALA A 50 -3.84 2.51 -10.29
CA ALA A 50 -4.90 1.73 -9.65
C ALA A 50 -6.06 2.60 -9.16
N SER A 51 -5.75 3.76 -8.58
CA SER A 51 -6.74 4.73 -8.10
C SER A 51 -7.61 5.26 -9.24
N LEU A 52 -7.02 5.48 -10.42
CA LEU A 52 -7.77 5.87 -11.62
C LEU A 52 -8.78 4.80 -12.06
N PHE A 53 -8.47 3.51 -11.94
CA PHE A 53 -9.41 2.44 -12.25
C PHE A 53 -10.60 2.42 -11.28
N VAL A 54 -10.35 2.61 -9.99
CA VAL A 54 -11.42 2.71 -8.97
C VAL A 54 -12.26 3.96 -9.18
N PHE A 55 -11.62 5.09 -9.45
CA PHE A 55 -12.31 6.35 -9.73
C PHE A 55 -13.28 6.23 -10.93
N ASN A 56 -12.86 5.55 -11.99
CA ASN A 56 -13.68 5.30 -13.18
C ASN A 56 -14.63 4.10 -13.05
N ASN A 57 -14.76 3.50 -11.87
CA ASN A 57 -15.59 2.30 -11.60
C ASN A 57 -15.25 1.09 -12.49
N VAL A 58 -13.98 0.95 -12.89
CA VAL A 58 -13.46 -0.24 -13.58
C VAL A 58 -13.03 -1.30 -12.55
N ALA A 59 -12.72 -0.89 -11.32
CA ALA A 59 -12.42 -1.74 -10.17
C ALA A 59 -13.16 -1.22 -8.93
N ASP A 60 -13.38 -2.08 -7.94
CA ASP A 60 -14.11 -1.73 -6.72
C ASP A 60 -13.22 -1.04 -5.66
N ALA A 61 -11.98 -1.49 -5.52
CA ALA A 61 -11.02 -0.97 -4.54
C ALA A 61 -9.57 -1.16 -4.99
N VAL A 62 -8.65 -0.38 -4.41
CA VAL A 62 -7.21 -0.59 -4.56
C VAL A 62 -6.71 -1.47 -3.41
N ILE A 63 -6.01 -2.55 -3.72
CA ILE A 63 -5.31 -3.35 -2.71
C ILE A 63 -3.88 -2.81 -2.61
N SER A 64 -3.57 -2.15 -1.50
CA SER A 64 -2.21 -1.73 -1.15
C SER A 64 -2.09 -1.49 0.34
N ASN A 65 -0.87 -1.55 0.87
CA ASN A 65 -0.58 -1.18 2.26
C ASN A 65 -0.18 0.29 2.39
N ASP A 66 0.20 0.95 1.30
CA ASP A 66 0.54 2.36 1.30
C ASP A 66 -0.74 3.21 1.19
N TYR A 67 -0.72 4.40 1.80
CA TYR A 67 -1.88 5.28 1.87
C TYR A 67 -1.97 6.25 0.69
N ASP A 68 -0.96 6.27 -0.18
CA ASP A 68 -0.86 7.25 -1.25
C ASP A 68 -1.96 7.04 -2.30
N ALA A 69 -2.48 5.82 -2.45
CA ALA A 69 -3.70 5.53 -3.21
C ALA A 69 -4.92 6.40 -2.81
N LEU A 70 -5.08 6.75 -1.52
CA LEU A 70 -6.14 7.67 -1.07
C LEU A 70 -5.84 9.11 -1.50
N ALA A 71 -4.57 9.52 -1.43
CA ALA A 71 -4.13 10.84 -1.90
C ALA A 71 -4.31 10.98 -3.42
N PHE A 72 -4.13 9.91 -4.19
CA PHE A 72 -4.45 9.86 -5.63
C PHE A 72 -5.95 9.83 -5.94
N GLY A 73 -6.82 9.72 -4.92
CA GLY A 73 -8.27 9.80 -5.08
C GLY A 73 -8.98 8.46 -5.27
N SER A 74 -8.37 7.34 -4.87
CA SER A 74 -9.11 6.08 -4.77
C SER A 74 -10.22 6.21 -3.74
N LYS A 75 -11.43 5.73 -4.07
CA LYS A 75 -12.60 5.76 -3.17
C LYS A 75 -12.41 4.80 -2.00
N TYR A 76 -11.87 3.61 -2.27
CA TYR A 76 -11.68 2.53 -1.31
C TYR A 76 -10.27 1.95 -1.43
N VAL A 77 -9.63 1.69 -0.28
CA VAL A 77 -8.34 1.00 -0.19
C VAL A 77 -8.45 -0.16 0.80
N LEU A 78 -8.01 -1.34 0.38
CA LEU A 78 -7.93 -2.55 1.21
C LEU A 78 -6.48 -2.82 1.60
N ARG A 79 -6.20 -2.85 2.91
CA ARG A 79 -4.88 -3.10 3.48
C ARG A 79 -4.80 -4.49 4.10
N GLU A 80 -3.58 -4.95 4.36
CA GLU A 80 -3.26 -6.24 5.00
C GLU A 80 -3.60 -7.50 4.18
N MET A 81 -3.96 -7.35 2.89
CA MET A 81 -4.25 -8.49 2.01
C MET A 81 -3.07 -9.44 1.80
N GLY A 82 -1.83 -8.98 2.00
CA GLY A 82 -0.65 -9.86 1.95
C GLY A 82 -0.53 -10.82 3.14
N ASN A 83 -1.27 -10.55 4.23
CA ASN A 83 -1.15 -11.25 5.50
C ASN A 83 -2.30 -12.24 5.75
N LEU A 84 -3.09 -12.59 4.73
CA LEU A 84 -4.24 -13.50 4.84
C LEU A 84 -3.91 -14.89 5.42
N MET A 85 -2.65 -15.31 5.36
CA MET A 85 -2.21 -16.60 5.94
C MET A 85 -2.05 -16.54 7.47
N ASN A 86 -2.21 -15.37 8.09
CA ASN A 86 -2.21 -15.20 9.52
C ASN A 86 -3.67 -15.18 10.03
N ASP A 87 -4.02 -16.11 10.91
CA ASP A 87 -5.37 -16.25 11.46
C ASP A 87 -5.86 -15.00 12.20
N SER A 88 -4.95 -14.13 12.66
CA SER A 88 -5.31 -12.86 13.30
C SER A 88 -5.37 -11.67 12.33
N CYS A 89 -5.23 -11.89 11.02
CA CYS A 89 -5.26 -10.82 10.03
C CYS A 89 -6.68 -10.29 9.86
N ILE A 90 -6.85 -8.98 10.04
CA ILE A 90 -8.09 -8.27 9.74
C ILE A 90 -7.80 -7.41 8.52
N ILE A 91 -8.55 -7.63 7.44
CA ILE A 91 -8.48 -6.76 6.26
C ILE A 91 -9.08 -5.41 6.67
N GLU A 92 -8.28 -4.36 6.57
CA GLU A 92 -8.71 -3.00 6.83
C GLU A 92 -9.22 -2.38 5.53
N GLU A 93 -10.47 -1.97 5.52
CA GLU A 93 -11.06 -1.17 4.44
C GLU A 93 -11.07 0.30 4.86
N ILE A 94 -10.53 1.16 4.00
CA ILE A 94 -10.51 2.61 4.23
C ILE A 94 -11.29 3.29 3.11
N SER A 95 -12.32 4.04 3.51
CA SER A 95 -13.08 4.93 2.63
C SER A 95 -12.49 6.34 2.65
N LEU A 96 -12.22 6.88 1.46
CA LEU A 96 -11.74 8.25 1.32
C LEU A 96 -12.77 9.27 1.85
N ASP A 97 -14.05 9.07 1.56
CA ASP A 97 -15.11 9.99 2.00
C ASP A 97 -15.26 10.02 3.51
N GLU A 98 -15.15 8.86 4.16
CA GLU A 98 -15.17 8.75 5.62
C GLU A 98 -13.93 9.44 6.23
N LEU A 99 -12.75 9.20 5.66
CA LEU A 99 -11.51 9.84 6.09
C LEU A 99 -11.58 11.36 6.00
N LEU A 100 -12.03 11.90 4.85
CA LEU A 100 -12.18 13.34 4.62
C LEU A 100 -13.21 13.95 5.58
N SER A 101 -14.33 13.26 5.80
CA SER A 101 -15.39 13.68 6.72
C SER A 101 -14.89 13.74 8.17
N ASN A 102 -14.13 12.73 8.59
CA ASN A 102 -13.55 12.66 9.94
C ASN A 102 -12.49 13.73 10.17
N LEU A 103 -11.65 13.99 9.16
CA LEU A 103 -10.61 15.01 9.23
C LEU A 103 -11.14 16.44 8.99
N LYS A 104 -12.36 16.59 8.47
CA LYS A 104 -12.99 17.85 8.10
C LYS A 104 -12.14 18.65 7.11
N ILE A 105 -11.60 17.96 6.12
CA ILE A 105 -10.77 18.53 5.04
C ILE A 105 -11.32 18.11 3.69
N ASP A 106 -10.98 18.87 2.65
CA ASP A 106 -11.25 18.48 1.27
C ASP A 106 -10.08 17.67 0.67
N HIS A 107 -10.32 17.05 -0.49
CA HIS A 107 -9.31 16.22 -1.17
C HIS A 107 -8.08 17.03 -1.62
N ASN A 108 -8.26 18.29 -2.03
CA ASN A 108 -7.13 19.15 -2.41
C ASN A 108 -6.21 19.45 -1.22
N GLN A 109 -6.78 19.60 -0.03
CA GLN A 109 -6.02 19.78 1.21
C GLN A 109 -5.22 18.54 1.58
N VAL A 110 -5.72 17.34 1.28
CA VAL A 110 -4.96 16.09 1.41
C VAL A 110 -3.75 16.14 0.47
N TYR A 111 -3.98 16.40 -0.83
CA TYR A 111 -2.92 16.49 -1.83
C TYR A 111 -1.82 17.50 -1.43
N CYS A 112 -2.22 18.71 -1.04
CA CYS A 112 -1.28 19.76 -0.60
C CYS A 112 -0.47 19.35 0.64
N LYS A 113 -1.09 18.67 1.61
CA LYS A 113 -0.38 18.20 2.81
C LYS A 113 0.57 17.04 2.52
N PHE A 114 0.18 16.09 1.67
CA PHE A 114 1.04 14.99 1.23
C PHE A 114 2.24 15.52 0.42
N GLN A 115 2.02 16.46 -0.49
CA GLN A 115 3.11 17.05 -1.26
C GLN A 115 4.08 17.86 -0.38
N TYR A 116 3.59 18.54 0.66
CA TYR A 116 4.46 19.19 1.63
C TYR A 116 5.30 18.18 2.43
N LEU A 117 4.73 17.04 2.82
CA LEU A 117 5.44 15.96 3.52
C LEU A 117 6.48 15.25 2.64
N LEU A 118 6.17 15.03 1.36
CA LEU A 118 7.09 14.42 0.38
C LEU A 118 8.23 15.36 -0.03
N LEU A 119 8.01 16.68 -0.03
CA LEU A 119 9.04 17.68 -0.31
C LEU A 119 9.89 18.06 0.92
N ALA A 120 9.47 17.66 2.12
CA ALA A 120 10.16 17.95 3.38
C ALA A 120 11.20 16.88 3.79
N HIS A 121 11.39 15.85 2.95
CA HIS A 121 12.39 14.78 3.12
C HIS A 121 13.24 14.61 1.86
#